data_AF-A0A423TE98-F1
#
_entry.id   AF-A0A423TE98-F1
#
_cell.length_a   1.000
_cell.length_b   1.000
_cell.length_c   1.000
_cell.angle_alpha   90.00
_cell.angle_beta   90.00
_cell.angle_gamma   90.00
#
_symmetry.space_group_name_H-M   'P 1'
#
loop_
_entity.id
_entity.type
_entity.pdbx_description
1 polymer ?
#
loop_
_entity_poly.entity_id
_entity_poly.type
_entity_poly.pdbx_seq_one_letter_code
_entity_poly.pdbx_strand_id
1 'polypeptide(L)'
;MKKKDADLAAAGSPHHSPVLDKKAAKKAKEKQEKEAKRSPSNFMLLTPWFTRQNCEKLLTQVRSGDILEFNIKLHHHWGIAVLPKNKKPSLTTLEMAHLLRDKDGRQRVVRQALKDYWHEGVTARINNSRDVHKPPLAAGEVTSAALKLIVQPYRVWQNSEQMVVSCRYGDGQRARQLSDAARWGSLSRCVGLWLTLTSSTQSSPAGSPGPLRKRTVSVNF
;
A
#
# COMPACT_ATOMS: atom_id res chain seq x y z
N MET A 1 -66.10 33.65 -27.76
CA MET A 1 -66.38 32.38 -28.46
C MET A 1 -65.07 31.85 -29.04
N LYS A 2 -64.76 30.58 -28.76
CA LYS A 2 -63.91 29.59 -29.49
C LYS A 2 -63.04 30.13 -30.65
N LYS A 3 -61.74 29.84 -30.72
CA LYS A 3 -61.20 28.49 -31.02
C LYS A 3 -59.68 28.41 -30.75
N LYS A 4 -59.26 27.24 -30.25
CA LYS A 4 -57.90 26.68 -30.32
C LYS A 4 -57.65 26.13 -31.72
N ASP A 5 -56.37 26.01 -32.09
CA ASP A 5 -55.64 24.78 -32.55
C ASP A 5 -54.31 25.24 -33.22
N ALA A 6 -53.14 24.85 -32.68
CA ALA A 6 -52.21 23.80 -33.18
C ALA A 6 -51.43 24.26 -34.44
N ASP A 7 -50.10 24.15 -34.59
CA ASP A 7 -49.21 23.03 -34.31
C ASP A 7 -47.69 23.36 -34.44
N LEU A 8 -46.87 22.48 -33.84
CA LEU A 8 -45.49 22.03 -34.13
C LEU A 8 -44.26 22.97 -34.33
N ALA A 9 -43.36 22.86 -33.35
CA ALA A 9 -41.94 22.44 -33.44
C ALA A 9 -40.95 23.11 -34.43
N ALA A 10 -39.93 23.76 -33.88
CA ALA A 10 -38.55 23.70 -34.40
C ALA A 10 -37.52 24.01 -33.31
N ALA A 11 -36.46 23.21 -33.28
CA ALA A 11 -35.38 23.21 -32.32
C ALA A 11 -34.47 24.46 -32.43
N GLY A 12 -33.95 24.93 -31.29
CA GLY A 12 -32.92 25.95 -31.22
C GLY A 12 -31.97 25.69 -30.05
N SER A 13 -30.88 24.98 -30.33
CA SER A 13 -29.76 24.71 -29.41
C SER A 13 -29.08 26.00 -28.96
N PRO A 14 -28.72 26.16 -27.67
CA PRO A 14 -27.66 27.09 -27.29
C PRO A 14 -26.30 26.40 -27.44
N HIS A 15 -25.64 26.65 -28.58
CA HIS A 15 -24.21 26.42 -28.72
C HIS A 15 -23.44 27.45 -27.89
N HIS A 16 -23.10 27.12 -26.65
CA HIS A 16 -21.96 27.72 -25.97
C HIS A 16 -20.85 26.68 -25.86
N SER A 17 -19.97 26.68 -26.87
CA SER A 17 -18.77 25.84 -26.89
C SER A 17 -17.72 26.33 -25.88
N PRO A 18 -16.94 25.40 -25.30
CA PRO A 18 -16.07 25.64 -24.16
C PRO A 18 -14.67 26.10 -24.62
N VAL A 19 -14.38 27.39 -24.51
CA VAL A 19 -13.07 27.94 -24.90
C VAL A 19 -12.13 28.14 -23.70
N LEU A 20 -12.61 27.99 -22.46
CA LEU A 20 -11.82 28.33 -21.26
C LEU A 20 -10.98 27.18 -20.68
N ASP A 21 -11.20 25.92 -21.07
CA ASP A 21 -10.51 24.79 -20.41
C ASP A 21 -9.16 24.39 -21.02
N LYS A 22 -8.84 24.83 -22.24
CA LYS A 22 -7.58 24.40 -22.89
C LYS A 22 -6.33 25.02 -22.25
N LYS A 23 -6.43 26.24 -21.69
CA LYS A 23 -5.30 26.94 -21.06
C LYS A 23 -5.03 26.41 -19.65
N ALA A 24 -6.07 26.06 -18.90
CA ALA A 24 -5.96 25.44 -17.59
C ALA A 24 -5.48 23.99 -17.68
N ALA A 25 -6.00 23.21 -18.63
CA ALA A 25 -5.55 21.84 -18.89
C ALA A 25 -4.08 21.79 -19.36
N LYS A 26 -3.64 22.72 -20.22
CA LYS A 26 -2.24 22.81 -20.66
C LYS A 26 -1.31 23.19 -19.50
N LYS A 27 -1.73 24.10 -18.62
CA LYS A 27 -0.95 24.50 -17.43
C LYS A 27 -0.90 23.40 -16.35
N ALA A 28 -1.96 22.61 -16.21
CA ALA A 28 -1.99 21.44 -15.33
C ALA A 28 -1.13 20.29 -15.86
N LYS A 29 -1.15 20.05 -17.18
CA LYS A 29 -0.33 19.02 -17.85
C LYS A 29 1.14 19.40 -17.84
N GLU A 30 1.48 20.68 -18.05
CA GLU A 30 2.87 21.17 -17.96
C GLU A 30 3.38 21.21 -16.51
N LYS A 31 2.50 21.42 -15.51
CA LYS A 31 2.84 21.31 -14.09
C LYS A 31 3.08 19.85 -13.68
N GLN A 32 2.24 18.91 -14.12
CA GLN A 32 2.45 17.47 -13.90
C GLN A 32 3.67 16.94 -14.66
N GLU A 33 3.97 17.45 -15.86
CA GLU A 33 5.15 17.08 -16.63
C GLU A 33 6.44 17.71 -16.07
N LYS A 34 6.38 18.91 -15.50
CA LYS A 34 7.49 19.50 -14.72
C LYS A 34 7.69 18.83 -13.36
N GLU A 35 6.64 18.28 -12.74
CA GLU A 35 6.74 17.42 -11.54
C GLU A 35 7.31 16.03 -11.88
N ALA A 36 6.92 15.44 -13.01
CA ALA A 36 7.46 14.17 -13.50
C ALA A 36 8.92 14.30 -13.97
N LYS A 37 9.30 15.44 -14.57
CA LYS A 37 10.70 15.76 -14.91
C LYS A 37 11.53 16.23 -13.71
N ARG A 38 10.91 16.39 -12.54
CA ARG A 38 11.58 16.50 -11.23
C ARG A 38 11.79 15.13 -10.58
N SER A 39 11.82 14.06 -11.37
CA SER A 39 12.44 12.81 -10.96
C SER A 39 13.89 13.12 -10.57
N PRO A 40 14.29 13.03 -9.29
CA PRO A 40 15.69 13.23 -8.93
C PRO A 40 16.43 12.07 -9.58
N SER A 41 17.20 12.39 -10.62
CA SER A 41 17.97 11.49 -11.48
C SER A 41 19.15 10.80 -10.76
N ASN A 42 18.98 10.46 -9.48
CA ASN A 42 19.92 9.78 -8.61
C ASN A 42 19.17 9.12 -7.44
N PHE A 43 18.09 8.37 -7.70
CA PHE A 43 17.65 7.39 -6.71
C PHE A 43 18.73 6.30 -6.65
N MET A 44 19.68 6.43 -5.73
CA MET A 44 20.59 5.34 -5.43
C MET A 44 19.75 4.20 -4.87
N LEU A 45 19.55 3.18 -5.69
CA LEU A 45 18.86 1.96 -5.32
C LEU A 45 19.64 1.22 -4.24
N LEU A 46 20.96 1.29 -4.29
CA LEU A 46 21.84 0.65 -3.35
C LEU A 46 23.16 1.41 -3.26
N THR A 47 23.57 1.78 -2.06
CA THR A 47 24.86 2.44 -1.82
C THR A 47 25.92 1.43 -1.36
N PRO A 48 27.22 1.76 -1.47
CA PRO A 48 28.26 1.00 -0.80
C PRO A 48 28.06 1.01 0.72
N TRP A 49 28.76 0.09 1.40
CA TRP A 49 28.81 0.05 2.86
C TRP A 49 29.67 1.19 3.40
N PHE A 50 29.13 1.91 4.39
CA PHE A 50 29.84 2.97 5.10
C PHE A 50 30.13 2.52 6.53
N THR A 51 31.30 2.89 7.02
CA THR A 51 31.68 2.74 8.43
C THR A 51 31.29 4.01 9.21
N ARG A 52 31.34 3.94 10.55
CA ARG A 52 31.10 5.10 11.41
C ARG A 52 32.03 6.28 11.10
N GLN A 53 33.29 6.00 10.75
CA GLN A 53 34.29 7.00 10.38
C GLN A 53 33.95 7.71 9.05
N ASN A 54 33.32 6.99 8.11
CA ASN A 54 32.92 7.50 6.80
C ASN A 54 31.44 7.91 6.74
N CYS A 55 30.83 8.21 7.89
CA CYS A 55 29.38 8.45 7.99
C CYS A 55 28.93 9.70 7.21
N GLU A 56 29.79 10.70 7.01
CA GLU A 56 29.47 11.93 6.28
C GLU A 56 29.00 11.65 4.84
N LYS A 57 29.61 10.66 4.18
CA LYS A 57 29.22 10.25 2.82
C LYS A 57 27.81 9.65 2.78
N LEU A 58 27.41 8.90 3.81
CA LEU A 58 26.05 8.39 3.93
C LEU A 58 25.07 9.53 4.24
N LEU A 59 25.45 10.43 5.17
CA LEU A 59 24.59 11.54 5.59
C LEU A 59 24.31 12.53 4.47
N THR A 60 25.23 12.74 3.54
CA THR A 60 24.99 13.59 2.35
C THR A 60 23.99 12.98 1.35
N GLN A 61 23.81 11.66 1.37
CA GLN A 61 22.96 10.94 0.42
C GLN A 61 21.59 10.57 1.00
N VAL A 62 21.52 10.36 2.31
CA VAL A 62 20.30 9.89 2.98
C VAL A 62 19.19 10.92 2.95
N ARG A 63 17.99 10.47 2.59
CA ARG A 63 16.77 11.28 2.62
C ARG A 63 15.76 10.66 3.58
N SER A 64 14.81 11.50 4.00
CA SER A 64 13.68 11.04 4.81
C SER A 64 12.89 9.97 4.03
N GLY A 65 12.59 8.84 4.67
CA GLY A 65 11.90 7.71 4.08
C GLY A 65 12.81 6.67 3.40
N ASP A 66 14.12 6.92 3.27
CA ASP A 66 15.08 5.92 2.77
C ASP A 66 15.21 4.74 3.72
N ILE A 67 15.42 3.55 3.15
CA ILE A 67 15.70 2.33 3.93
C ILE A 67 17.18 2.30 4.26
N LEU A 68 17.47 2.20 5.56
CA LEU A 68 18.80 1.99 6.08
C LEU A 68 18.99 0.53 6.44
N GLU A 69 20.08 -0.05 5.95
CA GLU A 69 20.50 -1.41 6.27
C GLU A 69 21.80 -1.35 7.03
N PHE A 70 21.86 -2.08 8.14
CA PHE A 70 23.03 -2.18 9.01
C PHE A 70 23.53 -3.61 9.03
N ASN A 71 24.83 -3.80 8.86
CA ASN A 71 25.49 -5.07 9.05
C ASN A 71 26.16 -5.08 10.44
N ILE A 72 25.64 -5.93 11.32
CA ILE A 72 26.08 -6.09 12.70
C ILE A 72 26.55 -7.52 12.87
N LYS A 73 27.87 -7.75 12.88
CA LYS A 73 28.49 -9.05 13.17
C LYS A 73 27.79 -10.24 12.48
N LEU A 74 27.52 -10.13 11.17
CA LEU A 74 26.84 -11.13 10.31
C LEU A 74 25.30 -11.12 10.32
N HIS A 75 24.68 -10.18 11.03
CA HIS A 75 23.24 -9.97 10.99
C HIS A 75 22.88 -8.65 10.32
N HIS A 76 21.85 -8.68 9.48
CA HIS A 76 21.31 -7.50 8.83
C HIS A 76 20.15 -6.95 9.64
N HIS A 77 20.26 -5.69 10.05
CA HIS A 77 19.18 -4.95 10.68
C HIS A 77 18.70 -3.84 9.76
N TRP A 78 17.39 -3.57 9.79
CA TRP A 78 16.75 -2.66 8.86
C TRP A 78 15.93 -1.61 9.59
N GLY A 79 16.01 -0.37 9.11
CA GLY A 79 15.21 0.73 9.63
C GLY A 79 14.89 1.76 8.55
N ILE A 80 13.99 2.68 8.89
CA ILE A 80 13.62 3.81 8.02
C ILE A 80 14.25 5.08 8.55
N ALA A 81 14.91 5.82 7.66
CA ALA A 81 15.41 7.16 7.94
C ALA A 81 14.25 8.12 8.19
N VAL A 82 14.20 8.69 9.39
CA VAL A 82 13.25 9.73 9.78
C VAL A 82 14.02 11.01 10.03
N LEU A 83 13.86 11.98 9.13
CA LEU A 83 14.50 13.28 9.26
C LEU A 83 13.47 14.36 9.65
N PRO A 84 13.76 15.20 10.66
CA PRO A 84 12.93 16.35 10.99
C PRO A 84 12.84 17.32 9.80
N LYS A 85 11.67 17.94 9.63
CA LYS A 85 11.46 18.94 8.57
C LYS A 85 12.50 20.06 8.68
N ASN A 86 13.04 20.48 7.54
CA ASN A 86 13.99 21.59 7.39
C ASN A 86 15.35 21.45 8.11
N LYS A 87 15.72 20.25 8.57
CA LYS A 87 17.05 20.01 9.14
C LYS A 87 17.92 19.23 8.15
N LYS A 88 19.22 19.56 8.13
CA LYS A 88 20.21 18.75 7.41
C LYS A 88 20.43 17.42 8.17
N PRO A 89 20.63 16.30 7.45
CA PRO A 89 20.97 15.02 8.06
C PRO A 89 22.33 15.11 8.77
N SER A 90 22.32 14.85 10.06
CA SER A 90 23.50 14.66 10.89
C SER A 90 23.28 13.42 11.76
N LEU A 91 24.32 12.90 12.40
CA LEU A 91 24.17 11.75 13.31
C LEU A 91 23.18 12.00 14.46
N THR A 92 23.04 13.26 14.90
CA THR A 92 22.15 13.65 15.99
C THR A 92 20.75 14.02 15.52
N THR A 93 20.61 14.55 14.30
CA THR A 93 19.30 14.95 13.76
C THR A 93 18.59 13.82 13.02
N LEU A 94 19.35 12.90 12.43
CA LEU A 94 18.82 11.75 11.74
C LEU A 94 18.42 10.69 12.75
N GLU A 95 17.15 10.34 12.74
CA GLU A 95 16.62 9.26 13.53
C GLU A 95 16.25 8.10 12.63
N MET A 96 16.13 6.95 13.26
CA MET A 96 15.75 5.72 12.61
C MET A 96 14.55 5.12 13.33
N ALA A 97 13.51 4.79 12.57
CA ALA A 97 12.44 3.93 13.02
C ALA A 97 12.80 2.47 12.70
N HIS A 98 12.96 1.64 13.73
CA HIS A 98 13.40 0.25 13.57
C HIS A 98 12.70 -0.70 14.54
N LEU A 99 12.79 -1.99 14.25
CA LEU A 99 12.14 -3.02 15.06
C LEU A 99 13.04 -3.40 16.24
N LEU A 100 12.59 -3.17 17.47
CA LEU A 100 13.27 -3.63 18.69
C LEU A 100 12.54 -4.84 19.27
N ARG A 101 13.30 -5.88 19.60
CA ARG A 101 12.79 -7.02 20.37
C ARG A 101 13.18 -6.86 21.83
N ASP A 102 12.18 -6.90 22.70
CA ASP A 102 12.37 -6.84 24.14
C ASP A 102 12.83 -8.19 24.71
N LYS A 103 13.25 -8.21 25.98
CA LYS A 103 13.69 -9.42 26.69
C LYS A 103 12.61 -10.50 26.72
N ASP A 104 11.34 -10.09 26.78
CA ASP A 104 10.16 -10.99 26.75
C ASP A 104 9.82 -11.49 25.33
N GLY A 105 10.67 -11.22 24.33
CA GLY A 105 10.45 -11.60 22.93
C GLY A 105 9.42 -10.75 22.18
N ARG A 106 8.75 -9.81 22.88
CA ARG A 106 7.81 -8.85 22.29
C ARG A 106 8.53 -7.90 21.35
N GLN A 107 7.89 -7.60 20.22
CA GLN A 107 8.46 -6.74 19.19
C GLN A 107 7.73 -5.40 19.14
N ARG A 108 8.48 -4.31 19.21
CA ARG A 108 7.94 -2.95 19.09
C ARG A 108 8.78 -2.13 18.13
N VAL A 109 8.15 -1.22 17.40
CA VAL A 109 8.90 -0.25 16.60
C VAL A 109 9.31 0.89 17.52
N VAL A 110 10.59 1.25 17.48
CA VAL A 110 11.15 2.35 18.27
C VAL A 110 11.77 3.40 17.35
N ARG A 111 11.73 4.65 17.80
CA ARG A 111 12.48 5.75 17.20
C ARG A 111 13.76 5.94 17.99
N GLN A 112 14.90 5.91 17.31
CA GLN A 112 16.20 6.06 17.95
C GLN A 112 17.10 6.97 17.10
N ALA A 113 17.88 7.85 17.73
CA ALA A 113 18.85 8.66 17.01
C ALA A 113 19.94 7.77 16.40
N LEU A 114 20.38 8.11 15.19
CA LEU A 114 21.39 7.33 14.49
C LEU A 114 22.73 7.32 15.24
N LYS A 115 23.04 8.39 15.99
CA LYS A 115 24.21 8.47 16.85
C LYS A 115 24.28 7.29 17.84
N ASP A 116 23.15 6.93 18.45
CA ASP A 116 23.08 5.96 19.54
C ASP A 116 23.02 4.52 19.03
N TYR A 117 22.46 4.32 17.84
CA TYR A 117 22.37 3.01 17.22
C TYR A 117 23.68 2.61 16.53
N TRP A 118 24.26 3.52 15.74
CA TRP A 118 25.40 3.22 14.88
C TRP A 118 26.73 3.45 15.62
N HIS A 119 27.32 2.37 16.13
CA HIS A 119 28.61 2.37 16.82
C HIS A 119 29.74 1.84 15.93
N GLU A 120 30.97 1.87 16.45
CA GLU A 120 32.14 1.33 15.75
C GLU A 120 32.00 -0.18 15.50
N GLY A 121 32.49 -0.65 14.35
CA GLY A 121 32.35 -2.04 13.92
C GLY A 121 31.02 -2.37 13.23
N VAL A 122 30.04 -1.46 13.24
CA VAL A 122 28.79 -1.59 12.44
C VAL A 122 28.95 -0.82 11.14
N THR A 123 28.56 -1.43 10.03
CA THR A 123 28.48 -0.76 8.73
C THR A 123 27.04 -0.51 8.34
N ALA A 124 26.80 0.58 7.63
CA ALA A 124 25.47 1.01 7.21
C ALA A 124 25.44 1.35 5.72
N ARG A 125 24.31 1.16 5.05
CA ARG A 125 24.07 1.61 3.68
C ARG A 125 22.61 2.01 3.47
N ILE A 126 22.35 2.76 2.42
CA ILE A 126 21.00 3.00 1.92
C ILE A 126 20.66 1.85 0.95
N ASN A 127 19.56 1.16 1.21
CA ASN A 127 19.11 0.03 0.39
C ASN A 127 17.63 0.18 0.00
N ASN A 128 17.42 0.88 -1.10
CA ASN A 128 16.13 1.05 -1.77
C ASN A 128 16.01 0.10 -2.99
N SER A 129 16.69 -1.04 -2.99
CA SER A 129 16.81 -1.93 -4.16
C SER A 129 15.45 -2.41 -4.70
N ARG A 130 14.45 -2.54 -3.83
CA ARG A 130 13.10 -2.97 -4.19
C ARG A 130 12.29 -1.91 -4.94
N ASP A 131 12.76 -0.66 -5.03
CA ASP A 131 12.13 0.40 -5.82
C ASP A 131 12.07 0.04 -7.31
N VAL A 132 12.98 -0.81 -7.79
CA VAL A 132 12.97 -1.34 -9.17
C VAL A 132 11.70 -2.15 -9.46
N HIS A 133 11.19 -2.87 -8.45
CA HIS A 133 10.07 -3.81 -8.62
C HIS A 133 8.74 -3.25 -8.13
N LYS A 134 8.77 -2.35 -7.14
CA LYS A 134 7.57 -1.76 -6.55
C LYS A 134 7.81 -0.28 -6.30
N PRO A 135 6.96 0.62 -6.86
CA PRO A 135 7.14 2.05 -6.64
C PRO A 135 6.97 2.37 -5.13
N PRO A 136 7.87 3.18 -4.55
CA PRO A 136 7.74 3.59 -3.16
C PRO A 136 6.59 4.58 -2.98
N LEU A 137 6.03 4.62 -1.76
CA LEU A 137 5.13 5.70 -1.35
C LEU A 137 5.90 7.03 -1.26
N ALA A 138 5.18 8.14 -1.19
CA ALA A 138 5.80 9.44 -0.99
C ALA A 138 6.60 9.46 0.33
N ALA A 139 7.77 10.11 0.37
CA ALA A 139 8.64 10.14 1.55
C ALA A 139 7.91 10.56 2.85
N GLY A 140 6.97 11.51 2.75
CA GLY A 140 6.12 11.93 3.87
C GLY A 140 5.17 10.85 4.36
N GLU A 141 4.65 10.00 3.46
CA GLU A 141 3.79 8.87 3.81
C GLU A 141 4.58 7.73 4.42
N VAL A 142 5.76 7.42 3.87
CA VAL A 142 6.67 6.40 4.42
C VAL A 142 7.05 6.72 5.86
N THR A 143 7.46 7.95 6.12
CA THR A 143 7.81 8.40 7.48
C THR A 143 6.60 8.42 8.39
N SER A 144 5.43 8.86 7.90
CA SER A 144 4.19 8.81 8.68
C SER A 144 3.78 7.37 9.02
N ALA A 145 3.94 6.42 8.11
CA ALA A 145 3.67 5.00 8.35
C ALA A 145 4.59 4.45 9.43
N ALA A 146 5.89 4.72 9.36
CA ALA A 146 6.86 4.32 10.38
C ALA A 146 6.53 4.93 11.76
N LEU A 147 6.15 6.20 11.80
CA LEU A 147 5.75 6.88 13.05
C LEU A 147 4.44 6.33 13.62
N LYS A 148 3.47 5.95 12.79
CA LYS A 148 2.24 5.29 13.26
C LYS A 148 2.52 3.96 13.94
N LEU A 149 3.48 3.18 13.45
CA LEU A 149 3.85 1.90 14.06
C LEU A 149 4.47 2.03 15.45
N ILE A 150 5.06 3.19 15.78
CA ILE A 150 5.63 3.44 17.12
C ILE A 150 4.51 3.59 18.16
N VAL A 151 3.36 4.13 17.77
CA VAL A 151 2.21 4.35 18.65
C VAL A 151 1.33 3.10 18.77
N GLN A 152 1.36 2.23 17.75
CA GLN A 152 0.53 1.03 17.74
C GLN A 152 1.01 -0.03 18.74
N PRO A 153 0.08 -0.78 19.36
CA PRO A 153 0.43 -1.92 20.17
C PRO A 153 1.13 -3.00 19.33
N TYR A 154 1.91 -3.86 20.00
CA TYR A 154 2.76 -4.89 19.42
C TYR A 154 2.16 -5.53 18.16
N ARG A 155 2.76 -5.26 17.01
CA ARG A 155 2.53 -6.02 15.78
C ARG A 155 3.70 -6.99 15.63
N VAL A 156 3.38 -8.21 15.24
CA VAL A 156 4.39 -9.26 15.07
C VAL A 156 4.91 -9.20 13.63
N TRP A 157 6.21 -8.96 13.48
CA TRP A 157 6.94 -9.06 12.23
C TRP A 157 7.97 -10.18 12.34
N GLN A 158 8.19 -10.94 11.26
CA GLN A 158 9.20 -11.99 11.33
C GLN A 158 10.61 -11.39 11.38
N ASN A 159 10.84 -10.30 10.64
CA ASN A 159 12.12 -9.59 10.59
C ASN A 159 11.91 -8.07 10.45
N SER A 160 12.98 -7.31 10.70
CA SER A 160 12.98 -5.84 10.51
C SER A 160 12.78 -5.44 9.04
N GLU A 161 13.19 -6.28 8.10
CA GLU A 161 13.05 -6.04 6.66
C GLU A 161 11.56 -5.97 6.24
N GLN A 162 10.72 -6.90 6.70
CA GLN A 162 9.29 -6.92 6.44
C GLN A 162 8.62 -5.63 6.94
N MET A 163 9.06 -5.13 8.10
CA MET A 163 8.55 -3.87 8.65
C MET A 163 8.91 -2.68 7.76
N VAL A 164 10.17 -2.53 7.34
CA VAL A 164 10.56 -1.39 6.48
C VAL A 164 9.92 -1.47 5.09
N VAL A 165 9.73 -2.67 4.55
CA VAL A 165 9.06 -2.90 3.26
C VAL A 165 7.58 -2.53 3.34
N SER A 166 6.90 -2.93 4.42
CA SER A 166 5.51 -2.56 4.70
C SER A 166 5.35 -1.04 4.79
N CYS A 167 6.28 -0.35 5.44
CA CYS A 167 6.24 1.11 5.54
C CYS A 167 6.55 1.83 4.21
N ARG A 168 7.59 1.40 3.47
CA ARG A 168 8.03 2.09 2.25
C ARG A 168 7.08 1.91 1.08
N TYR A 169 6.55 0.69 0.92
CA TYR A 169 5.74 0.33 -0.24
C TYR A 169 4.27 0.12 0.10
N GLY A 170 3.88 0.41 1.34
CA GLY A 170 2.60 0.04 1.91
C GLY A 170 2.50 -1.46 2.20
N ASP A 171 1.56 -1.78 3.09
CA ASP A 171 1.02 -3.12 3.20
C ASP A 171 0.38 -3.44 1.85
N GLY A 172 1.14 -4.10 0.97
CA GLY A 172 0.55 -4.80 -0.15
C GLY A 172 -0.47 -5.72 0.48
N GLN A 173 -1.76 -5.40 0.33
CA GLN A 173 -2.84 -6.33 0.57
C GLN A 173 -2.56 -7.53 -0.35
N ARG A 174 -1.73 -8.48 0.09
CA ARG A 174 -2.11 -9.89 0.00
C ARG A 174 -3.43 -9.89 0.74
N ALA A 175 -4.50 -9.77 -0.02
CA ALA A 175 -5.85 -9.62 0.48
C ALA A 175 -6.08 -10.61 1.63
N ARG A 176 -6.10 -10.10 2.87
CA ARG A 176 -6.94 -10.68 3.92
C ARG A 176 -8.35 -10.08 3.82
N GLN A 177 -8.82 -9.82 2.61
CA GLN A 177 -10.20 -9.43 2.33
C GLN A 177 -11.14 -10.63 2.17
N LEU A 178 -10.70 -11.87 2.45
CA LEU A 178 -11.59 -13.03 2.50
C LEU A 178 -11.92 -13.51 3.93
N SER A 179 -11.19 -13.09 4.97
CA SER A 179 -11.46 -13.56 6.34
C SER A 179 -12.37 -12.64 7.16
N ASP A 180 -12.32 -11.32 6.98
CA ASP A 180 -13.15 -10.40 7.77
C ASP A 180 -14.57 -10.21 7.19
N ALA A 181 -14.76 -10.39 5.88
CA ALA A 181 -16.09 -10.42 5.27
C ALA A 181 -16.87 -11.71 5.60
N ALA A 182 -16.17 -12.80 5.94
CA ALA A 182 -16.78 -14.04 6.42
C ALA A 182 -17.12 -14.00 7.91
N ARG A 183 -16.44 -13.16 8.70
CA ARG A 183 -16.68 -13.06 10.16
C ARG A 183 -17.93 -12.24 10.50
N TRP A 184 -18.38 -11.38 9.60
CA TRP A 184 -19.60 -10.58 9.75
C TRP A 184 -20.52 -10.71 8.53
N GLY A 185 -20.92 -11.95 8.22
CA GLY A 185 -22.25 -12.27 7.69
C GLY A 185 -22.83 -11.43 6.54
N SER A 186 -22.09 -11.09 5.49
CA SER A 186 -22.67 -10.49 4.27
C SER A 186 -22.31 -11.25 3.00
N LEU A 187 -22.53 -12.57 2.99
CA LEU A 187 -22.56 -13.39 1.77
C LEU A 187 -23.98 -13.89 1.44
N SER A 188 -25.02 -13.16 1.82
CA SER A 188 -26.41 -13.57 1.57
C SER A 188 -26.97 -13.16 0.21
N ARG A 189 -26.19 -12.62 -0.75
CA ARG A 189 -26.76 -12.09 -2.01
C ARG A 189 -26.10 -12.50 -3.34
N CYS A 190 -25.01 -13.28 -3.34
CA CYS A 190 -24.38 -13.69 -4.62
C CYS A 190 -24.37 -15.21 -4.87
N VAL A 191 -24.69 -16.06 -3.89
CA VAL A 191 -24.74 -17.52 -4.09
C VAL A 191 -26.04 -17.97 -4.79
N GLY A 192 -27.09 -17.14 -4.75
CA GLY A 192 -28.37 -17.45 -5.41
C GLY A 192 -28.34 -17.35 -6.95
N LEU A 193 -27.34 -16.72 -7.55
CA LEU A 193 -27.29 -16.50 -9.00
C LEU A 193 -26.61 -17.65 -9.77
N TRP A 194 -25.90 -18.55 -9.08
CA TRP A 194 -25.21 -19.69 -9.71
C TRP A 194 -26.02 -21.00 -9.71
N LEU A 195 -27.14 -21.07 -8.97
CA LEU A 195 -28.01 -22.25 -8.92
C LEU A 195 -29.24 -22.16 -9.85
N THR A 196 -29.46 -21.04 -10.55
CA THR A 196 -30.60 -20.86 -11.47
C THR A 196 -30.23 -20.86 -12.96
N LEU A 197 -28.94 -21.04 -13.31
CA LEU A 197 -28.47 -21.03 -14.71
C LEU A 197 -28.16 -22.42 -15.28
N THR A 198 -28.40 -23.50 -14.53
CA THR A 198 -28.20 -24.88 -15.02
C THR A 198 -29.50 -25.67 -15.19
N SER A 199 -30.67 -25.04 -15.07
CA SER A 199 -31.96 -25.71 -15.25
C SER A 199 -32.79 -25.09 -16.38
N SER A 200 -32.33 -25.22 -17.62
CA SER A 200 -33.21 -25.15 -18.79
C SER A 200 -32.56 -25.79 -20.02
N THR A 201 -32.86 -27.06 -20.27
CA THR A 201 -33.16 -27.64 -21.59
C THR A 201 -33.37 -29.15 -21.45
N GLN A 202 -34.63 -29.57 -21.27
CA GLN A 202 -35.22 -30.71 -21.99
C GLN A 202 -36.73 -30.74 -21.73
N SER A 203 -37.49 -30.40 -22.76
CA SER A 203 -38.90 -30.76 -22.99
C SER A 203 -38.98 -32.29 -23.18
N SER A 204 -39.92 -33.03 -22.58
CA SER A 204 -41.33 -33.19 -22.98
C SER A 204 -42.01 -34.29 -22.10
N PRO A 205 -43.34 -34.53 -22.21
CA PRO A 205 -44.22 -34.76 -21.04
C PRO A 205 -44.74 -36.20 -20.81
N ALA A 206 -45.48 -36.32 -19.70
CA ALA A 206 -46.55 -37.27 -19.34
C ALA A 206 -46.18 -38.56 -18.56
N GLY A 207 -46.75 -38.69 -17.34
CA GLY A 207 -46.79 -39.94 -16.57
C GLY A 207 -47.08 -39.71 -15.07
N SER A 208 -48.29 -40.09 -14.65
CA SER A 208 -48.96 -39.92 -13.34
C SER A 208 -48.21 -40.37 -12.05
N PRO A 209 -48.68 -39.97 -10.83
CA PRO A 209 -47.92 -40.12 -9.59
C PRO A 209 -48.12 -41.48 -8.92
N GLY A 210 -47.03 -42.03 -8.35
CA GLY A 210 -47.01 -43.22 -7.51
C GLY A 210 -46.15 -43.02 -6.25
N PRO A 211 -46.43 -43.74 -5.15
CA PRO A 211 -46.27 -43.20 -3.80
C PRO A 211 -44.89 -43.41 -3.16
N LEU A 212 -44.67 -42.57 -2.13
CA LEU A 212 -43.61 -42.60 -1.12
C LEU A 212 -43.04 -43.99 -0.79
N ARG A 213 -41.71 -44.11 -0.89
CA ARG A 213 -40.94 -45.15 -0.21
C ARG A 213 -39.84 -44.52 0.63
N LYS A 214 -40.01 -44.59 1.95
CA LYS A 214 -38.98 -44.34 2.96
C LYS A 214 -37.78 -45.23 2.68
N ARG A 215 -36.56 -44.70 2.71
CA ARG A 215 -35.34 -45.50 2.87
C ARG A 215 -34.48 -44.98 4.00
N THR A 216 -34.24 -45.92 4.89
CA THR A 216 -33.49 -45.88 6.13
C THR A 216 -32.00 -45.71 5.86
N VAL A 217 -31.35 -45.11 6.86
CA VAL A 217 -29.92 -44.89 7.06
C VAL A 217 -29.14 -46.21 7.07
N SER A 218 -27.92 -46.19 6.52
CA SER A 218 -26.80 -46.99 7.02
C SER A 218 -25.49 -46.25 6.77
N VAL A 219 -24.87 -45.83 7.88
CA VAL A 219 -23.48 -45.39 7.98
C VAL A 219 -22.64 -46.64 8.22
N ASN A 220 -21.57 -46.84 7.44
CA ASN A 220 -20.57 -47.85 7.75
C ASN A 220 -19.29 -47.17 8.23
N PHE A 221 -18.74 -47.75 9.29
CA PHE A 221 -17.46 -47.45 9.93
C PHE A 221 -16.27 -47.71 9.00
#